data_AF-A0A349M878-F1
#
_entry.id   AF-A0A349M878-F1
#
_cell.length_a   1.000
_cell.length_b   1.000
_cell.length_c   1.000
_cell.angle_alpha   90.00
_cell.angle_beta   90.00
_cell.angle_gamma   90.00
#
_symmetry.space_group_name_H-M   'P 1'
#
loop_
_entity.id
_entity.type
_entity.pdbx_description
1 polymer ?
#
loop_
_entity_poly.entity_id
_entity_poly.type
_entity_poly.pdbx_seq_one_letter_code
_entity_poly.pdbx_strand_id
1 'polypeptide(L)'
;ALDPAWITEIARLVPEVLAKRPELPRPAPMTEGWQRQHFFEALAHAVLNARQPLLLLLDDLQWCDNETLEWVHYLLRFAPGAHLLLIGTVRAEETLPGHPLVAFLGAIQREG
;
A
#
# COMPACT_ATOMS: atom_id res chain seq x y z
N ALA A 1 -16.55 5.61 6.58
CA ALA A 1 -16.00 4.59 7.48
C ALA A 1 -15.73 3.37 6.62
N LEU A 2 -14.62 2.65 6.86
CA LEU A 2 -14.27 1.47 6.06
C LEU A 2 -15.28 0.35 6.27
N ASP A 3 -15.57 -0.37 5.18
CA ASP A 3 -16.36 -1.60 5.21
C ASP A 3 -15.69 -2.66 6.10
N PRO A 4 -16.44 -3.42 6.92
CA PRO A 4 -15.93 -4.57 7.67
C PRO A 4 -15.05 -5.52 6.86
N ALA A 5 -15.36 -5.77 5.58
CA ALA A 5 -14.57 -6.64 4.71
C ALA A 5 -13.14 -6.10 4.53
N TRP A 6 -13.00 -4.78 4.29
CA TRP A 6 -11.69 -4.13 4.18
C TRP A 6 -10.92 -4.16 5.51
N ILE A 7 -11.63 -3.99 6.62
CA ILE A 7 -11.02 -4.02 7.95
C ILE A 7 -10.47 -5.41 8.27
N THR A 8 -11.15 -6.49 7.86
CA THR A 8 -10.65 -7.87 7.99
C THR A 8 -9.34 -8.08 7.21
N GLU A 9 -9.22 -7.54 6.00
CA GLU A 9 -7.99 -7.67 5.21
C GLU A 9 -6.83 -6.86 5.82
N ILE A 10 -7.09 -5.65 6.31
CA ILE A 10 -6.10 -4.82 7.02
C ILE A 10 -5.57 -5.53 8.28
N ALA A 11 -6.41 -6.35 8.94
CA ALA A 11 -6.01 -7.10 10.13
C ALA A 11 -4.88 -8.12 9.88
N ARG A 12 -4.52 -8.42 8.63
CA ARG A 12 -3.31 -9.19 8.30
C ARG A 12 -2.03 -8.49 8.75
N LEU A 13 -1.98 -7.16 8.62
CA LEU A 13 -0.81 -6.35 9.01
C LEU A 13 -0.95 -5.76 10.41
N VAL A 14 -2.19 -5.49 10.84
CA VAL A 14 -2.49 -4.86 12.14
C VAL A 14 -3.43 -5.76 12.94
N PRO A 15 -2.94 -6.89 13.49
CA PRO A 15 -3.77 -7.89 14.15
C PRO A 15 -4.51 -7.35 15.40
N GLU A 16 -4.04 -6.24 15.98
CA GLU A 16 -4.68 -5.54 17.10
C GLU A 16 -6.08 -5.03 16.74
N VAL A 17 -6.38 -4.86 15.45
CA VAL A 17 -7.74 -4.55 14.98
C VAL A 17 -8.74 -5.61 15.42
N LEU A 18 -8.37 -6.89 15.37
CA LEU A 18 -9.25 -8.01 15.79
C LEU A 18 -9.47 -8.02 17.30
N ALA A 19 -8.51 -7.56 18.09
CA ALA A 19 -8.69 -7.42 19.54
C ALA A 19 -9.72 -6.33 19.88
N LYS A 20 -9.76 -5.26 19.09
CA LYS A 20 -10.75 -4.16 19.25
C LYS A 20 -12.10 -4.47 18.60
N ARG A 21 -12.13 -5.40 17.65
CA ARG A 21 -13.31 -5.81 16.88
C ARG A 21 -13.42 -7.34 16.77
N PRO A 22 -13.80 -8.02 17.86
CA PRO A 22 -13.86 -9.48 17.90
C PRO A 22 -14.97 -10.07 17.01
N GLU A 23 -15.91 -9.24 16.55
CA GLU A 23 -16.97 -9.62 15.61
C GLU A 23 -16.47 -9.86 14.18
N LEU A 24 -15.28 -9.36 13.83
CA LEU A 24 -14.73 -9.50 12.49
C LEU A 24 -14.18 -10.92 12.27
N PRO A 25 -14.41 -11.51 11.07
CA PRO A 25 -13.76 -12.77 10.73
C PRO A 25 -12.25 -12.59 10.65
N ARG A 26 -11.51 -13.67 10.94
CA ARG A 26 -10.06 -13.71 10.71
C ARG A 26 -9.77 -13.81 9.21
N PRO A 27 -8.77 -13.09 8.70
CA PRO A 27 -8.38 -13.19 7.30
C PRO A 27 -7.91 -14.62 6.97
N ALA A 28 -8.49 -15.24 5.95
CA ALA A 28 -8.09 -16.56 5.47
C ALA A 28 -6.70 -16.49 4.79
N PRO A 29 -5.90 -17.57 4.75
CA PRO A 29 -4.64 -17.57 4.00
C PRO A 29 -4.83 -17.12 2.54
N MET A 30 -3.82 -16.43 2.00
CA MET A 30 -3.82 -16.00 0.60
C MET A 30 -3.26 -17.13 -0.26
N THR A 31 -4.13 -17.80 -1.00
CA THR A 31 -3.81 -18.92 -1.89
C THR A 31 -4.05 -18.59 -3.35
N GLU A 32 -4.89 -17.60 -3.64
CA GLU A 32 -5.29 -17.21 -4.99
C GLU A 32 -4.95 -15.74 -5.27
N GLY A 33 -4.64 -15.42 -6.53
CA GLY A 33 -4.17 -14.08 -6.92
C GLY A 33 -5.19 -12.96 -6.64
N TRP A 34 -6.50 -13.24 -6.72
CA TRP A 34 -7.52 -12.25 -6.41
C TRP A 34 -7.51 -11.82 -4.94
N GLN A 35 -7.06 -12.68 -4.02
CA GLN A 35 -6.95 -12.33 -2.61
C GLN A 35 -5.87 -11.28 -2.39
N ARG A 36 -4.77 -11.34 -3.17
CA ARG A 36 -3.72 -10.31 -3.19
C ARG A 36 -4.25 -8.98 -3.69
N GLN A 37 -5.02 -9.01 -4.76
CA GLN A 37 -5.66 -7.82 -5.30
C GLN A 37 -6.62 -7.19 -4.26
N HIS A 38 -7.45 -8.01 -3.61
CA HIS A 38 -8.40 -7.56 -2.60
C HIS A 38 -7.69 -6.98 -1.36
N PHE A 39 -6.56 -7.56 -0.97
CA PHE A 39 -5.72 -7.02 0.10
C PHE A 39 -5.10 -5.67 -0.27
N PHE A 40 -4.59 -5.51 -1.50
CA PHE A 40 -4.09 -4.24 -2.01
C PHE A 40 -5.17 -3.15 -2.00
N GLU A 41 -6.39 -3.49 -2.43
CA GLU A 41 -7.57 -2.63 -2.38
C GLU A 41 -7.92 -2.21 -0.96
N ALA A 42 -7.91 -3.14 -0.02
CA ALA A 42 -8.18 -2.85 1.39
C ALA A 42 -7.19 -1.83 1.97
N LEU A 43 -5.90 -2.00 1.67
CA LEU A 43 -4.85 -1.06 2.09
C LEU A 43 -5.00 0.31 1.42
N ALA A 44 -5.32 0.35 0.12
CA ALA A 44 -5.56 1.62 -0.57
C ALA A 44 -6.76 2.38 0.02
N HIS A 45 -7.87 1.67 0.27
CA HIS A 45 -9.01 2.24 1.00
C HIS A 45 -8.61 2.72 2.39
N ALA A 46 -7.77 1.99 3.12
CA ALA A 46 -7.32 2.38 4.45
C ALA A 46 -6.60 3.73 4.44
N VAL A 47 -5.67 3.91 3.51
CA VAL A 47 -4.89 5.15 3.35
C VAL A 47 -5.79 6.29 2.87
N LEU A 48 -6.62 6.04 1.86
CA LEU A 48 -7.39 7.08 1.18
C LEU A 48 -8.73 7.43 1.85
N ASN A 49 -9.11 6.73 2.93
CA ASN A 49 -10.30 7.06 3.71
C ASN A 49 -10.12 8.33 4.58
N ALA A 50 -8.98 9.03 4.47
CA ALA A 50 -8.78 10.34 5.07
C ALA A 50 -9.73 11.38 4.44
N ARG A 51 -10.38 12.22 5.27
CA ARG A 51 -11.28 13.30 4.80
C ARG A 51 -10.56 14.54 4.30
N GLN A 52 -9.27 14.65 4.58
CA GLN A 52 -8.42 15.79 4.29
C GLN A 52 -7.25 15.33 3.41
N PRO A 53 -6.60 16.25 2.68
CA PRO A 53 -5.40 15.93 1.92
C PRO A 53 -4.37 15.19 2.79
N LEU A 54 -3.81 14.12 2.25
CA LEU A 54 -2.88 13.24 2.95
C LEU A 54 -1.46 13.43 2.38
N LEU A 55 -0.49 13.60 3.27
CA LEU A 55 0.92 13.43 2.97
C LEU A 55 1.37 12.06 3.47
N LEU A 56 1.79 11.19 2.56
CA LEU A 56 2.45 9.93 2.88
C LEU A 56 3.96 10.11 2.70
N LEU A 57 4.71 10.00 3.80
CA LEU A 57 6.17 10.01 3.80
C LEU A 57 6.67 8.58 3.95
N LEU A 58 7.45 8.11 2.97
CA LEU A 58 8.14 6.82 3.02
C LEU A 58 9.65 7.07 3.11
N ASP A 59 10.25 6.67 4.22
CA ASP A 59 11.69 6.81 4.44
C ASP A 59 12.43 5.54 3.99
N ASP A 60 13.65 5.72 3.45
CA ASP A 60 14.54 4.65 2.99
C ASP A 60 13.88 3.66 1.99
N LEU A 61 13.29 4.19 0.90
CA LEU A 61 12.60 3.40 -0.13
C LEU A 61 13.47 2.29 -0.76
N GLN A 62 14.79 2.42 -0.72
CA GLN A 62 15.71 1.39 -1.18
C GLN A 62 15.58 0.06 -0.41
N TRP A 63 15.01 0.06 0.79
CA TRP A 63 14.82 -1.16 1.58
C TRP A 63 13.43 -1.78 1.43
N CYS A 64 12.53 -1.15 0.69
CA CYS A 64 11.24 -1.75 0.39
C CYS A 64 11.43 -3.00 -0.49
N ASP A 65 10.71 -4.05 -0.14
CA ASP A 65 10.59 -5.21 -1.03
C ASP A 65 9.74 -4.86 -2.26
N ASN A 66 9.76 -5.78 -3.23
CA ASN A 66 9.03 -5.60 -4.48
C ASN A 66 7.52 -5.49 -4.25
N GLU A 67 6.96 -6.24 -3.29
CA GLU A 67 5.50 -6.22 -3.02
C GLU A 67 5.05 -4.88 -2.46
N THR A 68 5.84 -4.28 -1.57
CA THR A 68 5.59 -2.95 -1.02
C THR A 68 5.62 -1.91 -2.14
N LEU A 69 6.63 -1.94 -3.02
CA LEU A 69 6.72 -1.02 -4.15
C LEU A 69 5.57 -1.21 -5.16
N GLU A 70 5.18 -2.45 -5.44
CA GLU A 70 4.00 -2.76 -6.27
C GLU A 70 2.73 -2.19 -5.65
N TRP A 71 2.55 -2.30 -4.33
CA TRP A 71 1.40 -1.73 -3.65
C TRP A 71 1.42 -0.20 -3.67
N VAL A 72 2.57 0.45 -3.47
CA VAL A 72 2.68 1.92 -3.57
C VAL A 72 2.33 2.37 -4.99
N HIS A 73 2.80 1.65 -6.02
CA HIS A 73 2.46 1.95 -7.41
C HIS A 73 0.95 1.80 -7.65
N TYR A 74 0.35 0.73 -7.11
CA TYR A 74 -1.09 0.51 -7.13
C TYR A 74 -1.86 1.66 -6.45
N LEU A 75 -1.46 2.07 -5.25
CA LEU A 75 -2.08 3.14 -4.47
C LEU A 75 -2.14 4.45 -5.26
N LEU A 76 -1.04 4.83 -5.91
CA LEU A 76 -0.97 6.07 -6.72
C LEU A 76 -1.96 6.08 -7.89
N ARG A 77 -2.35 4.89 -8.38
CA ARG A 77 -3.28 4.72 -9.51
C ARG A 77 -4.72 4.43 -9.08
N PHE A 78 -4.92 4.02 -7.83
CA PHE A 78 -6.19 3.52 -7.32
C PHE A 78 -7.31 4.56 -7.42
N ALA A 79 -7.00 5.81 -7.07
CA ALA A 79 -7.96 6.92 -7.13
C ALA A 79 -7.25 8.18 -7.65
N PRO A 80 -7.20 8.41 -8.97
CA PRO A 80 -6.50 9.55 -9.57
C PRO A 80 -6.98 10.93 -9.08
N GLY A 81 -8.20 11.02 -8.54
CA GLY A 81 -8.75 12.24 -7.94
C GLY A 81 -8.50 12.39 -6.44
N ALA A 82 -7.78 11.47 -5.80
CA ALA A 82 -7.49 11.56 -4.38
C ALA A 82 -6.46 12.67 -4.09
N HIS A 83 -6.66 13.38 -2.98
CA HIS A 83 -5.74 14.41 -2.51
C HIS A 83 -4.60 13.75 -1.73
N LEU A 84 -3.73 13.01 -2.42
CA LEU A 84 -2.58 12.31 -1.85
C LEU A 84 -1.27 12.90 -2.43
N LEU A 85 -0.36 13.31 -1.54
CA LEU A 85 1.03 13.59 -1.89
C LEU A 85 1.90 12.48 -1.29
N LEU A 86 2.72 11.84 -2.12
CA LEU A 86 3.73 10.88 -1.68
C LEU A 86 5.11 11.55 -1.73
N ILE A 87 5.84 11.49 -0.62
CA ILE A 87 7.26 11.87 -0.55
C ILE A 87 8.05 10.62 -0.17
N GLY A 88 9.10 10.33 -0.93
CA GLY A 88 10.02 9.22 -0.68
C GLY A 88 11.44 9.73 -0.48
N THR A 89 12.18 9.14 0.46
CA THR A 89 13.64 9.30 0.54
C THR A 89 14.32 8.06 -0.04
N VAL A 90 15.50 8.26 -0.64
CA VAL A 90 16.28 7.18 -1.24
C VAL A 90 17.76 7.45 -1.12
N ARG A 91 18.54 6.39 -0.85
CA ARG A 91 20.00 6.40 -0.92
C ARG A 91 20.46 5.88 -2.27
N ALA A 92 21.01 6.78 -3.10
CA ALA A 92 21.38 6.49 -4.47
C ALA A 92 22.48 5.42 -4.56
N GLU A 93 23.40 5.41 -3.60
CA GLU A 93 24.49 4.45 -3.47
C GLU A 93 24.03 3.01 -3.19
N GLU A 94 22.85 2.84 -2.60
CA GLU A 94 22.23 1.54 -2.32
C GLU A 94 21.26 1.12 -3.45
N THR A 95 21.03 2.00 -4.44
CA THR A 95 20.08 1.77 -5.55
C THR A 95 20.84 1.47 -6.84
N LEU A 96 21.52 0.32 -6.88
CA LEU A 96 22.30 -0.13 -8.04
C LEU A 96 21.41 -0.51 -9.24
N PRO A 97 21.95 -0.56 -10.47
CA PRO A 97 21.22 -1.03 -11.64
C PRO A 97 20.59 -2.41 -11.42
N GLY A 98 19.29 -2.53 -11.71
CA GLY A 98 18.51 -3.75 -11.47
C GLY A 98 17.75 -3.77 -10.14
N HIS A 99 17.94 -2.77 -9.27
CA HIS A 99 17.16 -2.64 -8.04
C HIS A 99 15.66 -2.39 -8.37
N PRO A 100 14.70 -3.04 -7.69
CA PRO A 100 13.26 -2.89 -7.95
C PRO A 100 12.77 -1.42 -7.92
N LEU A 101 13.35 -0.61 -7.04
CA LEU A 101 13.07 0.82 -6.93
C LEU A 101 13.31 1.59 -8.25
N VAL A 102 14.32 1.21 -9.04
CA VAL A 102 14.61 1.87 -10.33
C VAL A 102 13.45 1.65 -11.32
N ALA A 103 12.96 0.42 -11.40
CA ALA A 103 11.83 0.07 -12.25
C ALA A 103 10.54 0.78 -11.79
N PHE A 104 10.30 0.81 -10.48
CA PHE A 104 9.17 1.52 -9.86
C PHE A 104 9.20 3.04 -10.16
N LEU A 105 10.33 3.72 -9.95
CA LEU A 105 10.47 5.15 -10.25
C LEU A 105 10.25 5.44 -11.75
N GLY A 106 10.79 4.59 -12.62
CA GLY A 106 10.59 4.70 -14.06
C GLY A 106 9.14 4.41 -14.52
N ALA A 107 8.38 3.63 -13.77
CA ALA A 107 6.95 3.44 -14.01
C ALA A 107 6.15 4.69 -13.65
N ILE A 108 6.38 5.25 -12.46
CA ILE A 108 5.68 6.46 -11.98
C ILE A 108 5.98 7.67 -12.89
N GLN A 109 7.23 7.87 -13.31
CA GLN A 109 7.59 8.99 -14.19
C GLN A 109 6.92 8.95 -15.57
N ARG A 110 6.54 7.77 -16.06
CA ARG A 110 5.86 7.63 -17.36
C ARG A 110 4.34 7.81 -17.26
N GLU A 111 3.80 7.73 -16.06
CA GLU A 111 2.37 7.69 -15.79
C GLU A 111 1.83 9.00 -15.16
N GLY A 112 2.72 9.85 -14.63
CA GLY A 112 2.42 11.22 -14.22
C GLY A 112 2.44 12.21 -15.39
#